data_AF-A0A7C7I3H9-F1
#
_entry.id   AF-A0A7C7I3H9-F1
#
_cell.length_a   1.000
_cell.length_b   1.000
_cell.length_c   1.000
_cell.angle_alpha   90.00
_cell.angle_beta   90.00
_cell.angle_gamma   90.00
#
_symmetry.space_group_name_H-M   'P 1'
#
loop_
_entity.id
_entity.type
_entity.pdbx_description
1 polymer ?
#
loop_
_entity_poly.entity_id
_entity_poly.type
_entity_poly.pdbx_seq_one_letter_code
_entity_poly.pdbx_strand_id
1 'polypeptide(L)'
;MLNYLLTQEIYEDEENKVREQSDLLGGVQRNLIKSITAISAPHNGTTLTEVVTKTIPFIQYFVGVAGVVGTQFYNFDLDQWGFNRKEDETRASYINRMRTHDAWQTKNMSSWDLSLDGAQELNGFLQAEPDVFYFSFVTSTTQRQPGSQIHIPIEGTPILIRTRSKLLGSRVGYWSDGSQTDSLWYENDGVVNTISMYGPSTGSNGPDPIVEYDENELLIPGQWYWIKVYPMDHWNIIGHLGSKERMEAARMVLKAHGNRLKTLPPN
;
A
#
# COMPACT_ATOMS: atom_id res chain seq x y z
N MET A 1 -10.73 0.65 2.64
CA MET A 1 -11.60 0.58 1.44
C MET A 1 -12.65 -0.52 1.54
N LEU A 2 -12.32 -1.81 1.55
CA LEU A 2 -13.35 -2.89 1.61
C LEU A 2 -14.33 -2.70 2.79
N ASN A 3 -13.82 -2.46 3.99
CA ASN A 3 -14.67 -2.23 5.15
C ASN A 3 -15.66 -1.07 4.95
N TYR A 4 -15.19 0.04 4.38
CA TYR A 4 -16.04 1.18 4.01
C TYR A 4 -17.11 0.76 2.99
N LEU A 5 -16.75 0.02 1.94
CA LEU A 5 -17.72 -0.46 0.94
C LEU A 5 -18.78 -1.38 1.55
N LEU A 6 -18.43 -2.15 2.58
CA LEU A 6 -19.36 -3.02 3.30
C LEU A 6 -20.25 -2.25 4.30
N THR A 7 -19.77 -1.15 4.88
CA THR A 7 -20.51 -0.41 5.93
C THR A 7 -21.34 0.75 5.38
N GLN A 8 -21.25 1.03 4.08
CA GLN A 8 -22.00 2.10 3.40
C GLN A 8 -23.04 1.55 2.42
N GLU A 9 -24.08 2.33 2.14
CA GLU A 9 -25.02 2.03 1.05
C GLU A 9 -24.49 2.64 -0.25
N ILE A 10 -24.19 1.80 -1.24
CA ILE A 10 -23.73 2.24 -2.55
C ILE A 10 -24.92 2.34 -3.50
N TYR A 11 -24.96 3.41 -4.29
CA TYR A 11 -26.01 3.70 -5.26
C TYR A 11 -25.44 3.61 -6.68
N GLU A 12 -26.12 2.88 -7.56
CA GLU A 12 -25.89 2.92 -9.01
C GLU A 12 -26.36 4.24 -9.61
N ASP A 13 -27.48 4.75 -9.09
CA ASP A 13 -28.02 6.06 -9.42
C ASP A 13 -28.41 6.77 -8.13
N GLU A 14 -27.56 7.71 -7.72
CA GLU A 14 -27.74 8.46 -6.49
C GLU A 14 -28.92 9.44 -6.55
N GLU A 15 -29.25 9.96 -7.74
CA GLU A 15 -30.34 10.93 -7.97
C GLU A 15 -31.69 10.23 -7.80
N ASN A 16 -31.83 9.04 -8.39
CA ASN A 16 -33.06 8.24 -8.32
C ASN A 16 -33.08 7.24 -7.16
N LYS A 17 -32.04 7.21 -6.31
CA LYS A 17 -31.87 6.29 -5.17
C LYS A 17 -31.95 4.82 -5.57
N VAL A 18 -31.45 4.48 -6.76
CA VAL A 18 -31.29 3.10 -7.20
C VAL A 18 -30.03 2.54 -6.56
N ARG A 19 -30.22 1.60 -5.64
CA ARG A 19 -29.12 0.93 -4.94
C ARG A 19 -28.33 0.05 -5.91
N GLU A 20 -27.06 -0.12 -5.59
CA GLU A 20 -26.23 -1.16 -6.18
C GLU A 20 -26.90 -2.54 -5.97
N GLN A 21 -26.89 -3.38 -7.00
CA GLN A 21 -27.68 -4.61 -7.02
C GLN A 21 -26.97 -5.83 -6.40
N SER A 22 -25.67 -5.76 -6.13
CA SER A 22 -24.98 -6.87 -5.48
C SER A 22 -25.42 -7.03 -4.04
N ASP A 23 -25.54 -8.27 -3.59
CA ASP A 23 -25.85 -8.59 -2.20
C ASP A 23 -24.81 -8.01 -1.22
N LEU A 24 -23.57 -7.80 -1.70
CA LEU A 24 -22.45 -7.36 -0.88
C LEU A 24 -22.39 -5.83 -0.70
N LEU A 25 -22.71 -5.04 -1.73
CA LEU A 25 -22.56 -3.59 -1.75
C LEU A 25 -23.91 -2.82 -1.80
N GLY A 26 -25.01 -3.52 -2.10
CA GLY A 26 -26.36 -2.96 -2.14
C GLY A 26 -27.00 -2.70 -0.77
N GLY A 27 -26.33 -3.14 0.31
CA GLY A 27 -26.80 -2.96 1.68
C GLY A 27 -25.64 -2.93 2.69
N VAL A 28 -25.96 -2.52 3.92
CA VAL A 28 -24.98 -2.39 5.00
C VAL A 28 -24.67 -3.76 5.63
N GLN A 29 -23.42 -4.18 5.51
CA GLN A 29 -22.87 -5.45 6.00
C GLN A 29 -21.92 -5.22 7.19
N ARG A 30 -22.47 -5.06 8.40
CA ARG A 30 -21.66 -4.86 9.62
C ARG A 30 -21.06 -6.17 10.14
N ASN A 31 -20.00 -6.06 10.93
CA ASN A 31 -19.37 -7.14 11.69
C ASN A 31 -18.75 -8.27 10.85
N LEU A 32 -18.57 -8.08 9.54
CA LEU A 32 -17.87 -9.03 8.66
C LEU A 32 -16.35 -8.95 8.82
N ILE A 33 -15.82 -7.80 9.22
CA ILE A 33 -14.38 -7.57 9.41
C ILE A 33 -14.13 -7.34 10.90
N LYS A 34 -13.31 -8.21 11.50
CA LYS A 34 -12.90 -8.05 12.90
C LYS A 34 -11.67 -7.17 13.07
N SER A 35 -10.74 -7.31 12.12
CA SER A 35 -9.44 -6.65 12.19
C SER A 35 -8.84 -6.50 10.80
N ILE A 36 -8.03 -5.46 10.62
CA ILE A 36 -7.28 -5.18 9.40
C ILE A 36 -5.80 -5.06 9.77
N THR A 37 -4.95 -5.80 9.06
CA THR A 37 -3.51 -5.71 9.21
C THR A 37 -2.89 -5.25 7.91
N ALA A 38 -2.23 -4.10 7.96
CA ALA A 38 -1.45 -3.55 6.88
C ALA A 38 0.04 -3.91 7.08
N ILE A 39 0.73 -4.28 6.01
CA ILE A 39 2.16 -4.64 6.03
C ILE A 39 2.85 -3.81 4.97
N SER A 40 3.80 -2.97 5.36
CA SER A 40 4.53 -2.10 4.44
C SER A 40 3.59 -1.22 3.58
N ALA A 41 2.42 -0.87 4.11
CA ALA A 41 1.38 -0.21 3.34
C ALA A 41 1.64 1.30 3.22
N PRO A 42 1.42 1.91 2.04
CA PRO A 42 1.55 3.34 1.84
C PRO A 42 0.25 4.06 2.24
N HIS A 43 -0.09 4.12 3.53
CA HIS A 43 -1.33 4.79 3.98
C HIS A 43 -1.39 6.27 3.57
N ASN A 44 -0.24 6.91 3.41
CA ASN A 44 -0.11 8.29 2.98
C ASN A 44 0.57 8.40 1.61
N GLY A 45 0.56 7.32 0.82
CA GLY A 45 1.21 7.24 -0.49
C GLY A 45 2.71 6.93 -0.40
N THR A 46 3.37 6.89 -1.55
CA THR A 46 4.83 6.74 -1.66
C THR A 46 5.43 7.77 -2.61
N THR A 47 6.57 8.34 -2.23
CA THR A 47 7.32 9.28 -3.09
C THR A 47 7.98 8.58 -4.29
N LEU A 48 7.90 7.25 -4.38
CA LEU A 48 8.38 6.50 -5.54
C LEU A 48 7.51 6.69 -6.79
N THR A 49 6.23 7.06 -6.65
CA THR A 49 5.32 7.30 -7.78
C THR A 49 5.81 8.39 -8.73
N GLU A 50 6.34 9.48 -8.17
CA GLU A 50 6.87 10.61 -8.94
C GLU A 50 8.17 10.30 -9.70
N VAL A 51 8.92 9.27 -9.26
CA VAL A 51 10.26 8.97 -9.78
C VAL A 51 10.23 7.99 -10.96
N VAL A 52 9.13 7.26 -11.15
CA VAL A 52 9.02 6.10 -12.05
C VAL A 52 8.09 6.43 -13.21
N THR A 53 8.62 6.98 -14.32
CA THR A 53 7.77 7.55 -15.39
C THR A 53 8.08 7.06 -16.82
N LYS A 54 8.68 5.88 -17.02
CA LYS A 54 9.18 5.46 -18.36
C LYS A 54 8.65 4.15 -18.96
N THR A 55 7.74 3.43 -18.30
CA THR A 55 7.03 2.26 -18.89
C THR A 55 5.54 2.37 -18.57
N ILE A 56 4.77 1.30 -18.81
CA ILE A 56 3.45 1.12 -18.19
C ILE A 56 3.57 1.54 -16.71
N PRO A 57 2.81 2.54 -16.23
CA PRO A 57 3.16 3.35 -15.04
C PRO A 57 3.44 2.55 -13.77
N PHE A 58 2.87 1.34 -13.65
CA PHE A 58 2.95 0.53 -12.44
C PHE A 58 3.79 -0.76 -12.59
N ILE A 59 4.10 -1.20 -13.81
CA ILE A 59 4.82 -2.48 -14.02
C ILE A 59 6.26 -2.44 -13.49
N GLN A 60 6.87 -1.26 -13.46
CA GLN A 60 8.20 -1.09 -12.88
C GLN A 60 8.26 -1.47 -11.39
N TYR A 61 7.14 -1.46 -10.66
CA TYR A 61 7.12 -1.85 -9.25
C TYR A 61 7.30 -3.36 -9.05
N PHE A 62 6.89 -4.17 -10.03
CA PHE A 62 6.90 -5.63 -9.93
C PHE A 62 8.19 -6.22 -10.52
N VAL A 63 9.09 -6.62 -9.63
CA VAL A 63 10.31 -7.35 -10.00
C VAL A 63 9.93 -8.61 -10.79
N GLY A 64 10.32 -8.68 -12.06
CA GLY A 64 10.16 -9.87 -12.90
C GLY A 64 8.86 -9.95 -13.73
N VAL A 65 7.85 -9.11 -13.47
CA VAL A 65 6.56 -9.21 -14.19
C VAL A 65 6.65 -8.69 -15.63
N ALA A 66 7.51 -7.71 -15.90
CA ALA A 66 7.71 -7.17 -17.25
C ALA A 66 7.97 -8.26 -18.32
N GLY A 67 8.69 -9.32 -17.94
CA GLY A 67 9.03 -10.44 -18.83
C GLY A 67 7.85 -11.37 -19.15
N VAL A 68 6.87 -11.46 -18.26
CA VAL A 68 5.71 -12.38 -18.34
C VAL A 68 4.39 -11.68 -18.64
N VAL A 69 4.39 -10.35 -18.80
CA VAL A 69 3.20 -9.60 -19.24
C VAL A 69 2.64 -10.13 -20.55
N GLY A 70 1.33 -10.34 -20.56
CA GLY A 70 0.59 -10.87 -21.70
C GLY A 70 0.82 -12.37 -21.95
N THR A 71 1.33 -13.08 -20.95
CA THR A 71 1.45 -14.54 -20.95
C THR A 71 0.52 -15.15 -19.89
N GLN A 72 0.29 -16.46 -19.96
CA GLN A 72 -0.47 -17.19 -18.94
C GLN A 72 0.19 -17.21 -17.55
N PHE A 73 1.45 -16.78 -17.42
CA PHE A 73 2.18 -16.80 -16.15
C PHE A 73 1.82 -15.62 -15.23
N TYR A 74 1.17 -14.57 -15.75
CA TYR A 74 0.75 -13.43 -14.95
C TYR A 74 -0.42 -12.69 -15.61
N ASN A 75 -1.54 -12.57 -14.89
CA ASN A 75 -2.68 -11.72 -15.26
C ASN A 75 -2.69 -10.46 -14.40
N PHE A 76 -2.99 -9.31 -15.01
CA PHE A 76 -3.17 -8.05 -14.26
C PHE A 76 -4.60 -7.89 -13.73
N ASP A 77 -5.54 -8.72 -14.18
CA ASP A 77 -6.97 -8.65 -13.83
C ASP A 77 -7.57 -7.25 -14.09
N LEU A 78 -7.27 -6.71 -15.28
CA LEU A 78 -7.72 -5.39 -15.76
C LEU A 78 -8.74 -5.52 -16.91
N ASP A 79 -9.58 -6.55 -16.85
CA ASP A 79 -10.57 -6.89 -17.88
C ASP A 79 -11.64 -5.81 -18.05
N GLN A 80 -11.99 -5.11 -16.97
CA GLN A 80 -12.89 -3.96 -16.96
C GLN A 80 -12.40 -2.81 -17.84
N TRP A 81 -11.11 -2.77 -18.16
CA TRP A 81 -10.50 -1.82 -19.11
C TRP A 81 -10.23 -2.42 -20.49
N GLY A 82 -10.62 -3.68 -20.73
CA GLY A 82 -10.36 -4.36 -21.99
C GLY A 82 -8.89 -4.73 -22.22
N PHE A 83 -8.12 -4.96 -21.15
CA PHE A 83 -6.69 -5.33 -21.23
C PHE A 83 -6.40 -6.80 -21.53
N ASN A 84 -7.38 -7.54 -22.03
CA ASN A 84 -7.16 -8.86 -22.62
C ASN A 84 -6.42 -8.76 -23.95
N ARG A 85 -5.46 -9.64 -24.19
CA ARG A 85 -4.82 -9.78 -25.50
C ARG A 85 -5.83 -10.34 -26.48
N LYS A 86 -5.99 -9.71 -27.65
CA LYS A 86 -6.91 -10.21 -28.69
C LYS A 86 -6.31 -11.45 -29.37
N GLU A 87 -7.17 -12.29 -29.96
CA GLU A 87 -6.81 -13.57 -30.58
C GLU A 87 -5.65 -13.44 -31.59
N ASP A 88 -5.70 -12.41 -32.45
CA ASP A 88 -4.70 -12.13 -33.48
C ASP A 88 -3.69 -11.02 -33.11
N GLU A 89 -3.66 -10.56 -31.85
CA GLU A 89 -2.79 -9.47 -31.43
C GLU A 89 -1.38 -9.95 -31.08
N THR A 90 -0.37 -9.41 -31.77
CA THR A 90 1.04 -9.69 -31.42
C THR A 90 1.35 -9.18 -30.01
N ARG A 91 2.27 -9.84 -29.30
CA ARG A 91 2.66 -9.42 -27.95
C ARG A 91 3.15 -7.97 -27.89
N ALA A 92 3.88 -7.52 -28.91
CA ALA A 92 4.35 -6.14 -29.00
C ALA A 92 3.19 -5.14 -29.17
N SER A 93 2.21 -5.47 -30.02
CA SER A 93 1.00 -4.65 -30.20
C SER A 93 0.18 -4.57 -28.91
N TYR A 94 0.02 -5.70 -28.21
CA TYR A 94 -0.63 -5.78 -26.90
C TYR A 94 0.03 -4.89 -25.86
N ILE A 95 1.35 -5.01 -25.68
CA ILE A 95 2.11 -4.19 -24.73
C ILE A 95 2.01 -2.71 -25.09
N ASN A 96 2.06 -2.37 -26.39
CA ASN A 96 1.92 -0.98 -26.81
C ASN A 96 0.53 -0.43 -26.51
N ARG A 97 -0.54 -1.17 -26.86
CA ARG A 97 -1.92 -0.77 -26.57
C ARG A 97 -2.15 -0.59 -25.07
N MET A 98 -1.67 -1.55 -24.26
CA MET A 98 -1.72 -1.44 -22.81
C MET A 98 -1.00 -0.15 -22.38
N ARG A 99 0.25 0.08 -22.79
CA ARG A 99 1.05 1.26 -22.39
C ARG A 99 0.40 2.60 -22.72
N THR A 100 -0.29 2.71 -23.84
CA THR A 100 -0.87 3.97 -24.32
C THR A 100 -2.36 4.12 -24.01
N HIS A 101 -2.92 3.28 -23.15
CA HIS A 101 -4.36 3.32 -22.87
C HIS A 101 -4.75 4.50 -21.96
N ASP A 102 -5.91 5.10 -22.23
CA ASP A 102 -6.40 6.26 -21.49
C ASP A 102 -6.73 5.96 -20.02
N ALA A 103 -6.96 4.69 -19.66
CA ALA A 103 -7.16 4.26 -18.27
C ALA A 103 -6.04 4.75 -17.33
N TRP A 104 -4.79 4.84 -17.81
CA TRP A 104 -3.65 5.33 -17.02
C TRP A 104 -3.72 6.80 -16.65
N GLN A 105 -4.57 7.59 -17.33
CA GLN A 105 -4.80 9.00 -17.03
C GLN A 105 -5.95 9.20 -16.04
N THR A 106 -6.68 8.13 -15.70
CA THR A 106 -7.78 8.19 -14.75
C THR A 106 -7.26 8.08 -13.31
N LYS A 107 -8.08 8.51 -12.36
CA LYS A 107 -7.85 8.27 -10.93
C LYS A 107 -8.20 6.84 -10.49
N ASN A 108 -8.87 6.05 -11.34
CA ASN A 108 -9.30 4.70 -11.02
C ASN A 108 -8.18 3.67 -11.34
N MET A 109 -6.97 3.94 -10.85
CA MET A 109 -5.77 3.14 -11.07
C MET A 109 -4.91 3.16 -9.81
N SER A 110 -4.23 2.05 -9.51
CA SER A 110 -3.31 1.99 -8.35
C SER A 110 -2.20 3.03 -8.39
N SER A 111 -1.78 3.49 -9.58
CA SER A 111 -0.79 4.57 -9.70
C SER A 111 -1.27 5.89 -9.10
N TRP A 112 -2.59 6.15 -9.13
CA TRP A 112 -3.19 7.30 -8.46
C TRP A 112 -3.24 7.06 -6.96
N ASP A 113 -3.85 5.97 -6.51
CA ASP A 113 -4.05 5.68 -5.08
C ASP A 113 -2.73 5.48 -4.31
N LEU A 114 -1.65 5.07 -4.97
CA LEU A 114 -0.30 4.97 -4.39
C LEU A 114 0.43 6.32 -4.31
N SER A 115 -0.04 7.35 -5.00
CA SER A 115 0.54 8.70 -4.94
C SER A 115 0.21 9.37 -3.61
N LEU A 116 0.93 10.45 -3.28
CA LEU A 116 0.65 11.26 -2.10
C LEU A 116 -0.79 11.82 -2.13
N ASP A 117 -1.17 12.43 -3.26
CA ASP A 117 -2.49 13.04 -3.43
C ASP A 117 -3.62 12.00 -3.44
N GLY A 118 -3.45 10.89 -4.15
CA GLY A 118 -4.48 9.84 -4.19
C GLY A 118 -4.70 9.19 -2.82
N ALA A 119 -3.63 8.91 -2.08
CA ALA A 119 -3.75 8.42 -0.71
C ALA A 119 -4.41 9.45 0.22
N GLN A 120 -4.08 10.75 0.07
CA GLN A 120 -4.73 11.83 0.83
C GLN A 120 -6.22 11.94 0.52
N GLU A 121 -6.62 11.79 -0.75
CA GLU A 121 -8.03 11.77 -1.17
C GLU A 121 -8.76 10.59 -0.53
N LEU A 122 -8.18 9.39 -0.57
CA LEU A 122 -8.70 8.19 0.08
C LEU A 122 -8.88 8.39 1.59
N ASN A 123 -7.89 8.95 2.28
CA ASN A 123 -7.96 9.20 3.72
C ASN A 123 -9.03 10.24 4.09
N GLY A 124 -9.48 11.07 3.13
CA GLY A 124 -10.59 12.00 3.32
C GLY A 124 -11.95 11.34 3.56
N PHE A 125 -12.11 10.04 3.26
CA PHE A 125 -13.36 9.31 3.51
C PHE A 125 -13.17 7.89 4.07
N LEU A 126 -11.97 7.33 4.04
CA LEU A 126 -11.65 6.01 4.60
C LEU A 126 -11.10 6.12 6.03
N GLN A 127 -11.98 6.44 6.99
CA GLN A 127 -11.61 6.53 8.40
C GLN A 127 -11.63 5.16 9.10
N ALA A 128 -10.90 5.04 10.22
CA ALA A 128 -10.98 3.87 11.08
C ALA A 128 -12.41 3.69 11.65
N GLU A 129 -12.98 2.49 11.49
CA GLU A 129 -14.29 2.15 12.05
C GLU A 129 -14.17 1.79 13.54
N PRO A 130 -15.09 2.26 14.40
CA PRO A 130 -14.98 2.09 15.85
C PRO A 130 -14.89 0.64 16.34
N ASP A 131 -15.43 -0.32 15.58
CA ASP A 131 -15.56 -1.73 16.00
C ASP A 131 -14.48 -2.64 15.38
N VAL A 132 -13.55 -2.08 14.60
CA VAL A 132 -12.49 -2.84 13.90
C VAL A 132 -11.12 -2.59 14.54
N PHE A 133 -10.34 -3.66 14.75
CA PHE A 133 -8.96 -3.54 15.21
C PHE A 133 -8.00 -3.32 14.03
N TYR A 134 -7.16 -2.29 14.09
CA TYR A 134 -6.22 -2.00 13.00
C TYR A 134 -4.77 -2.21 13.45
N PHE A 135 -3.95 -2.83 12.59
CA PHE A 135 -2.53 -3.08 12.85
C PHE A 135 -1.68 -2.68 11.64
N SER A 136 -0.47 -2.17 11.91
CA SER A 136 0.50 -1.79 10.89
C SER A 136 1.85 -2.42 11.15
N PHE A 137 2.36 -3.23 10.24
CA PHE A 137 3.78 -3.61 10.23
C PHE A 137 4.59 -2.60 9.42
N VAL A 138 5.39 -1.83 10.15
CA VAL A 138 6.19 -0.73 9.64
C VAL A 138 7.60 -1.24 9.33
N THR A 139 7.97 -1.28 8.05
CA THR A 139 9.25 -1.81 7.58
C THR A 139 10.26 -0.70 7.28
N SER A 140 11.54 -1.05 7.35
CA SER A 140 12.63 -0.18 6.89
C SER A 140 13.88 -1.01 6.61
N THR A 141 14.57 -0.66 5.52
CA THR A 141 15.86 -1.26 5.14
C THR A 141 16.92 -0.17 4.95
N THR A 142 16.70 0.98 5.59
CA THR A 142 17.59 2.13 5.48
C THR A 142 17.96 2.66 6.85
N GLN A 143 19.09 3.35 6.91
CA GLN A 143 19.55 4.07 8.10
C GLN A 143 19.97 5.47 7.73
N ARG A 144 19.82 6.41 8.67
CA ARG A 144 20.27 7.79 8.50
C ARG A 144 21.79 7.82 8.35
N GLN A 145 22.27 8.53 7.34
CA GLN A 145 23.70 8.75 7.13
C GLN A 145 24.25 9.69 8.22
N PRO A 146 25.39 9.37 8.86
CA PRO A 146 25.99 10.27 9.85
C PRO A 146 26.22 11.67 9.29
N GLY A 147 25.76 12.69 10.03
CA GLY A 147 25.91 14.10 9.64
C GLY A 147 24.98 14.59 8.52
N SER A 148 23.99 13.78 8.09
CA SER A 148 23.04 14.14 7.03
C SER A 148 21.61 13.73 7.41
N GLN A 149 20.60 14.38 6.82
CA GLN A 149 19.21 13.92 6.90
C GLN A 149 18.92 12.70 6.01
N ILE A 150 19.78 12.43 5.03
CA ILE A 150 19.60 11.38 4.02
C ILE A 150 19.63 9.99 4.66
N HIS A 151 18.81 9.10 4.14
CA HIS A 151 18.81 7.67 4.45
C HIS A 151 19.48 6.86 3.34
N ILE A 152 20.30 5.89 3.74
CA ILE A 152 20.99 4.97 2.84
C ILE A 152 20.61 3.52 3.17
N PRO A 153 20.56 2.62 2.18
CA PRO A 153 20.25 1.22 2.43
C PRO A 153 21.29 0.57 3.33
N ILE A 154 20.84 -0.23 4.28
CA ILE A 154 21.70 -0.98 5.19
C ILE A 154 22.40 -2.14 4.46
N GLU A 155 23.41 -2.69 5.10
CA GLU A 155 24.07 -3.91 4.62
C GLU A 155 23.07 -5.08 4.48
N GLY A 156 23.27 -5.93 3.47
CA GLY A 156 22.36 -7.03 3.17
C GLY A 156 21.09 -6.65 2.40
N THR A 157 20.80 -5.36 2.18
CA THR A 157 19.69 -4.93 1.30
C THR A 157 19.92 -5.46 -0.12
N PRO A 158 18.94 -6.10 -0.79
CA PRO A 158 19.12 -6.64 -2.14
C PRO A 158 19.36 -5.54 -3.18
N ILE A 159 20.12 -5.83 -4.23
CA ILE A 159 20.58 -4.84 -5.23
C ILE A 159 19.42 -4.07 -5.87
N LEU A 160 18.34 -4.77 -6.23
CA LEU A 160 17.15 -4.15 -6.84
C LEU A 160 16.46 -3.14 -5.92
N ILE A 161 16.59 -3.34 -4.61
CA ILE A 161 16.00 -2.51 -3.55
C ILE A 161 16.88 -1.30 -3.27
N ARG A 162 18.21 -1.49 -3.22
CA ARG A 162 19.18 -0.44 -2.90
C ARG A 162 19.00 0.85 -3.70
N THR A 163 18.77 0.73 -5.01
CA THR A 163 18.63 1.89 -5.89
C THR A 163 17.39 2.70 -5.54
N ARG A 164 16.25 2.03 -5.31
CA ARG A 164 15.00 2.67 -4.90
C ARG A 164 15.14 3.27 -3.51
N SER A 165 15.72 2.53 -2.57
CA SER A 165 15.93 3.02 -1.21
C SER A 165 16.75 4.31 -1.14
N LYS A 166 17.77 4.45 -1.99
CA LYS A 166 18.55 5.70 -2.11
C LYS A 166 17.73 6.85 -2.69
N LEU A 167 16.84 6.57 -3.65
CA LEU A 167 15.97 7.58 -4.25
C LEU A 167 14.99 8.14 -3.21
N LEU A 168 14.24 7.26 -2.53
CA LEU A 168 13.32 7.68 -1.46
C LEU A 168 14.08 8.33 -0.29
N GLY A 169 15.28 7.84 0.02
CA GLY A 169 16.08 8.32 1.16
C GLY A 169 16.72 9.70 0.97
N SER A 170 16.56 10.34 -0.18
CA SER A 170 17.23 11.62 -0.47
C SER A 170 16.39 12.62 -1.26
N ARG A 171 15.19 12.25 -1.72
CA ARG A 171 14.33 13.10 -2.56
C ARG A 171 13.03 13.39 -1.85
N VAL A 172 12.60 14.64 -1.94
CA VAL A 172 11.26 15.07 -1.56
C VAL A 172 10.25 14.60 -2.62
N GLY A 173 9.04 14.27 -2.17
CA GLY A 173 7.84 14.25 -3.01
C GLY A 173 7.08 15.57 -2.89
N TYR A 174 6.07 15.73 -3.73
CA TYR A 174 5.28 16.94 -3.85
C TYR A 174 3.79 16.64 -3.74
N TRP A 175 3.09 17.45 -2.94
CA TRP A 175 1.64 17.47 -2.92
C TRP A 175 1.11 18.35 -4.06
N SER A 176 -0.16 18.17 -4.41
CA SER A 176 -0.85 18.96 -5.44
C SER A 176 -0.88 20.48 -5.18
N ASP A 177 -0.76 20.90 -3.92
CA ASP A 177 -0.64 22.31 -3.53
C ASP A 177 0.79 22.89 -3.69
N GLY A 178 1.75 22.07 -4.11
CA GLY A 178 3.16 22.44 -4.30
C GLY A 178 4.01 22.36 -3.04
N SER A 179 3.43 22.02 -1.89
CA SER A 179 4.19 21.75 -0.67
C SER A 179 5.01 20.46 -0.81
N GLN A 180 6.10 20.36 -0.05
CA GLN A 180 7.06 19.26 -0.15
C GLN A 180 7.00 18.38 1.09
N THR A 181 7.21 17.08 0.90
CA THR A 181 7.57 16.19 2.01
C THR A 181 8.90 16.62 2.63
N ASP A 182 9.09 16.38 3.93
CA ASP A 182 10.34 16.70 4.63
C ASP A 182 11.26 15.47 4.79
N SER A 183 12.33 15.61 5.58
CA SER A 183 13.27 14.51 5.82
C SER A 183 12.69 13.32 6.58
N LEU A 184 11.52 13.44 7.21
CA LEU A 184 10.88 12.30 7.88
C LEU A 184 10.40 11.24 6.88
N TRP A 185 10.27 11.62 5.60
CA TRP A 185 9.95 10.70 4.51
C TRP A 185 11.14 9.89 4.00
N TYR A 186 12.37 10.15 4.47
CA TYR A 186 13.55 9.50 3.89
C TYR A 186 13.76 8.07 4.40
N GLU A 187 13.34 7.73 5.61
CA GLU A 187 13.34 6.33 6.03
C GLU A 187 12.38 5.51 5.15
N ASN A 188 12.84 4.38 4.63
CA ASN A 188 12.05 3.55 3.73
C ASN A 188 12.50 2.09 3.68
N ASP A 189 11.65 1.24 3.11
CA ASP A 189 11.88 -0.19 2.85
C ASP A 189 12.26 -0.50 1.40
N GLY A 190 12.52 0.53 0.59
CA GLY A 190 12.83 0.47 -0.83
C GLY A 190 11.63 0.56 -1.78
N VAL A 191 10.39 0.65 -1.27
CA VAL A 191 9.20 0.97 -2.08
C VAL A 191 8.35 2.05 -1.44
N VAL A 192 8.19 2.00 -0.12
CA VAL A 192 7.32 2.89 0.64
C VAL A 192 8.15 3.59 1.72
N ASN A 193 7.86 4.88 1.90
CA ASN A 193 8.43 5.69 2.98
C ASN A 193 7.87 5.18 4.32
N THR A 194 8.72 4.94 5.30
CA THR A 194 8.34 4.38 6.60
C THR A 194 7.29 5.22 7.32
N ILE A 195 7.37 6.56 7.24
CA ILE A 195 6.35 7.45 7.83
C ILE A 195 4.95 7.20 7.27
N SER A 196 4.84 6.69 6.05
CA SER A 196 3.57 6.37 5.40
C SER A 196 2.95 5.06 5.90
N MET A 197 3.68 4.25 6.66
CA MET A 197 3.24 2.91 7.08
C MET A 197 2.58 2.85 8.45
N TYR A 198 2.70 3.89 9.27
CA TYR A 198 2.15 3.89 10.63
C TYR A 198 0.63 3.77 10.64
N GLY A 199 -0.03 4.48 9.74
CA GLY A 199 -1.48 4.54 9.56
C GLY A 199 -1.84 5.79 8.73
N PRO A 200 -3.12 5.97 8.36
CA PRO A 200 -3.60 7.17 7.68
C PRO A 200 -3.41 8.42 8.54
N SER A 201 -2.60 9.36 8.08
CA SER A 201 -2.29 10.61 8.80
C SER A 201 -2.53 11.88 8.00
N THR A 202 -3.03 11.72 6.77
CA THR A 202 -3.39 12.81 5.85
C THR A 202 -4.91 12.80 5.58
N GLY A 203 -5.39 13.71 4.75
CA GLY A 203 -6.80 13.80 4.36
C GLY A 203 -7.55 14.92 5.07
N SER A 204 -8.75 15.22 4.60
CA SER A 204 -9.57 16.35 5.10
C SER A 204 -10.07 16.16 6.54
N ASN A 205 -10.16 14.92 7.01
CA ASN A 205 -10.64 14.60 8.36
C ASN A 205 -9.51 14.50 9.40
N GLY A 206 -8.26 14.75 9.00
CA GLY A 206 -7.10 14.60 9.86
C GLY A 206 -6.67 13.14 10.05
N PRO A 207 -5.69 12.88 10.93
CA PRO A 207 -5.15 11.54 11.15
C PRO A 207 -6.14 10.64 11.88
N ASP A 208 -6.15 9.36 11.51
CA ASP A 208 -6.72 8.32 12.36
C ASP A 208 -5.94 8.25 13.70
N PRO A 209 -6.54 7.72 14.79
CA PRO A 209 -5.80 7.44 16.00
C PRO A 209 -4.73 6.36 15.72
N ILE A 210 -3.46 6.70 15.94
CA ILE A 210 -2.31 5.84 15.67
C ILE A 210 -1.44 5.77 16.93
N VAL A 211 -1.16 4.56 17.40
CA VAL A 211 -0.33 4.31 18.59
C VAL A 211 0.66 3.17 18.35
N GLU A 212 1.78 3.22 19.07
CA GLU A 212 2.70 2.07 19.11
C GLU A 212 2.00 0.90 19.80
N TYR A 213 2.18 -0.30 19.26
CA TYR A 213 1.66 -1.50 19.91
C TYR A 213 2.52 -1.85 21.12
N ASP A 214 1.90 -1.88 22.30
CA ASP A 214 2.44 -2.49 23.52
C ASP A 214 1.68 -3.78 23.83
N GLU A 215 2.41 -4.85 24.12
CA GLU A 215 1.82 -6.15 24.48
C GLU A 215 1.15 -6.17 25.86
N ASN A 216 1.47 -5.19 26.71
CA ASN A 216 0.94 -5.05 28.06
C ASN A 216 -0.31 -4.16 28.12
N GLU A 217 -0.65 -3.47 27.03
CA GLU A 217 -1.82 -2.60 26.96
C GLU A 217 -3.03 -3.31 26.36
N LEU A 218 -4.22 -2.83 26.74
CA LEU A 218 -5.47 -3.32 26.19
C LEU A 218 -5.62 -2.84 24.74
N LEU A 219 -6.02 -3.76 23.86
CA LEU A 219 -6.43 -3.42 22.51
C LEU A 219 -7.83 -2.81 22.51
N ILE A 220 -7.94 -1.62 21.91
CA ILE A 220 -9.15 -0.83 21.71
C ILE A 220 -9.39 -0.77 20.19
N PRO A 221 -10.58 -1.12 19.68
CA PRO A 221 -10.88 -0.99 18.26
C PRO A 221 -11.02 0.49 17.84
N GLY A 222 -10.99 0.78 16.54
CA GLY A 222 -11.06 2.14 16.00
C GLY A 222 -9.73 2.89 16.00
N GLN A 223 -8.60 2.21 16.23
CA GLN A 223 -7.26 2.80 16.17
C GLN A 223 -6.22 1.85 15.56
N TRP A 224 -5.18 2.43 14.99
CA TRP A 224 -4.04 1.74 14.39
C TRP A 224 -2.94 1.47 15.41
N TYR A 225 -2.59 0.19 15.57
CA TYR A 225 -1.47 -0.29 16.37
C TYR A 225 -0.28 -0.63 15.49
N TRP A 226 0.76 0.19 15.51
CA TRP A 226 1.93 -0.04 14.68
C TRP A 226 3.01 -0.85 15.40
N ILE A 227 3.70 -1.70 14.65
CA ILE A 227 4.82 -2.53 15.10
C ILE A 227 5.97 -2.33 14.11
N LYS A 228 7.10 -1.82 14.59
CA LYS A 228 8.29 -1.66 13.77
C LYS A 228 8.94 -3.02 13.52
N VAL A 229 9.21 -3.33 12.26
CA VAL A 229 9.97 -4.50 11.82
C VAL A 229 11.21 -4.02 11.09
N TYR A 230 12.34 -4.01 11.80
CA TYR A 230 13.63 -3.55 11.30
C TYR A 230 14.74 -4.49 11.78
N PRO A 231 15.73 -4.85 10.92
CA PRO A 231 15.85 -4.50 9.50
C PRO A 231 14.95 -5.35 8.59
N MET A 232 14.15 -4.71 7.73
CA MET A 232 13.23 -5.40 6.82
C MET A 232 12.92 -4.56 5.57
N ASP A 233 13.13 -5.14 4.38
CA ASP A 233 12.67 -4.51 3.12
C ASP A 233 11.26 -4.93 2.73
N HIS A 234 10.72 -4.26 1.72
CA HIS A 234 9.34 -4.41 1.24
C HIS A 234 8.97 -5.86 0.84
N TRP A 235 9.94 -6.65 0.37
CA TRP A 235 9.69 -8.03 -0.08
C TRP A 235 10.05 -9.06 0.98
N ASN A 236 11.04 -8.78 1.82
CA ASN A 236 11.51 -9.73 2.84
C ASN A 236 10.42 -10.06 3.86
N ILE A 237 9.57 -9.09 4.21
CA ILE A 237 8.48 -9.28 5.18
C ILE A 237 7.42 -10.30 4.72
N ILE A 238 7.28 -10.48 3.41
CA ILE A 238 6.41 -11.50 2.80
C ILE A 238 7.20 -12.75 2.33
N GLY A 239 8.46 -12.88 2.72
CA GLY A 239 9.29 -14.05 2.44
C GLY A 239 9.98 -14.05 1.07
N HIS A 240 10.04 -12.90 0.38
CA HIS A 240 10.71 -12.78 -0.91
C HIS A 240 12.08 -12.10 -0.80
N LEU A 241 13.06 -12.57 -1.59
CA LEU A 241 14.36 -11.92 -1.81
C LEU A 241 15.19 -11.65 -0.53
N GLY A 242 14.86 -12.30 0.58
CA GLY A 242 15.49 -12.09 1.90
C GLY A 242 16.59 -13.10 2.20
N SER A 243 17.49 -12.72 3.11
CA SER A 243 18.38 -13.70 3.75
C SER A 243 17.59 -14.65 4.64
N LYS A 244 18.17 -15.80 5.00
CA LYS A 244 17.52 -16.76 5.90
C LYS A 244 17.11 -16.12 7.23
N GLU A 245 17.94 -15.23 7.75
CA GLU A 245 17.71 -14.51 9.00
C GLU A 245 16.51 -13.55 8.88
N ARG A 246 16.45 -12.77 7.79
CA ARG A 246 15.30 -11.87 7.54
C ARG A 246 14.01 -12.64 7.30
N MET A 247 14.07 -13.76 6.59
CA MET A 247 12.90 -14.63 6.38
C MET A 247 12.40 -15.26 7.69
N GLU A 248 13.31 -15.68 8.57
CA GLU A 248 12.93 -16.19 9.89
C GLU A 248 12.34 -15.10 10.78
N ALA A 249 12.91 -13.88 10.77
CA ALA A 249 12.36 -12.73 11.48
C ALA A 249 10.93 -12.40 11.00
N ALA A 250 10.71 -12.33 9.69
CA ALA A 250 9.39 -12.13 9.10
C ALA A 250 8.40 -13.22 9.54
N ARG A 251 8.82 -14.49 9.50
CA ARG A 251 8.01 -15.63 9.96
C ARG A 251 7.63 -15.51 11.43
N MET A 252 8.56 -15.13 12.31
CA MET A 252 8.30 -14.95 13.73
C MET A 252 7.27 -13.84 13.97
N VAL A 253 7.42 -12.70 13.30
CA VAL A 253 6.47 -11.56 13.39
C VAL A 253 5.07 -11.99 12.95
N LEU A 254 4.94 -12.61 11.77
CA LEU A 254 3.65 -13.05 11.24
C LEU A 254 3.00 -14.13 12.11
N LYS A 255 3.79 -15.06 12.67
CA LYS A 255 3.28 -16.09 13.58
C LYS A 255 2.78 -15.51 14.90
N ALA A 256 3.55 -14.61 15.51
CA ALA A 256 3.14 -13.91 16.72
C ALA A 256 1.85 -13.11 16.49
N HIS A 257 1.76 -12.44 15.34
CA HIS A 257 0.57 -11.71 14.96
C HIS A 257 -0.65 -12.61 14.75
N GLY A 258 -0.50 -13.73 14.05
CA GLY A 258 -1.59 -14.69 13.88
C GLY A 258 -2.12 -15.24 15.22
N ASN A 259 -1.26 -15.36 16.24
CA ASN A 259 -1.71 -15.69 17.60
C ASN A 259 -2.47 -14.53 18.25
N ARG A 260 -2.01 -13.28 18.10
CA ARG A 260 -2.70 -12.08 18.60
C ARG A 260 -4.09 -11.93 17.99
N LEU A 261 -4.24 -12.15 16.69
CA LEU A 261 -5.54 -12.04 16.01
C LEU A 261 -6.56 -13.06 16.55
N LYS A 262 -6.10 -14.23 17.03
CA LYS A 262 -6.98 -15.24 17.65
C LYS A 262 -7.45 -14.85 19.05
N THR A 263 -6.78 -13.94 19.72
CA THR A 263 -7.10 -13.51 21.09
C THR A 263 -7.84 -12.18 21.13
N LEU A 264 -8.22 -11.62 19.98
CA LEU A 264 -9.04 -10.41 19.93
C LEU A 264 -10.38 -10.66 20.63
N PRO A 265 -10.92 -9.69 21.39
CA PRO A 265 -12.25 -9.79 21.98
C PRO A 265 -13.31 -10.09 20.91
N PRO A 266 -14.43 -10.77 21.20
CA PRO A 266 -15.51 -10.97 20.22
C PRO A 266 -16.12 -9.63 19.73
N ASN A 267 -16.86 -9.67 18.62
CA ASN A 267 -17.72 -8.56 18.17
C ASN A 267 -18.94 -8.45 19.06
#